data_AF-A0A9W8QN56-F1
#
_entry.id   AF-A0A9W8QN56-F1
#
_cell.length_a   1.000
_cell.length_b   1.000
_cell.length_c   1.000
_cell.angle_alpha   90.00
_cell.angle_beta   90.00
_cell.angle_gamma   90.00
#
_symmetry.space_group_name_H-M   'P 1'
#
loop_
_entity.id
_entity.type
_entity.pdbx_description
1 polymer ?
#
loop_
_entity_poly.entity_id
_entity_poly.type
_entity_poly.pdbx_seq_one_letter_code
_entity_poly.pdbx_strand_id
1 'polypeptide(L)'
;MPPHEGLVHLKEYDIKDSNVELIGTDIDHQVKYKSAAEEPAWQVVGKGPGLSIWRIENFQVVPWPKDKYGQFYDGDSFIVLHSFKVGSKDGSEKLSHEIFFWLGCHTSQDEAGTAAYKTVELDEFLHGAASQHREVQSAPSDEFLALFPRISIRSGGVRSGFRHIEEAPKEDVTTLLRVFTNPGSKTSNGIVVHEVEPTYRSLDDGDVFILDKGVKIWVWQGKSCSPMEKAKAAQVVHDMTLAKHIDVEVVAQTESRSRRVIDLLGGDTSTQFDGFKQGRPIASGNKASVASGRSKKLFRLSDASGQLSFSMVKDGNVAASDLDSNGVFLLDSGKAVWVWEGQGASRAEKAQWLRVAQAYIRQLGQSSTDSHLIPLAKVNQGNESKAFQQAIVA
;
A
#
# COMPACT_ATOMS: atom_id res chain seq x y z
N MET A 1 -47.33 14.24 -20.71
CA MET A 1 -46.00 14.22 -21.36
C MET A 1 -45.38 12.86 -21.11
N PRO A 2 -44.85 12.17 -22.12
CA PRO A 2 -44.19 10.88 -21.90
C PRO A 2 -42.86 11.07 -21.13
N PRO A 3 -42.38 10.05 -20.39
CA PRO A 3 -41.32 10.18 -19.38
C PRO A 3 -39.88 10.27 -19.93
N HIS A 4 -39.69 10.50 -21.23
CA HIS A 4 -38.42 10.18 -21.91
C HIS A 4 -37.77 11.34 -22.68
N GLU A 5 -38.35 12.54 -22.62
CA GLU A 5 -37.71 13.72 -23.23
C GLU A 5 -36.64 14.28 -22.30
N GLY A 6 -35.37 13.98 -22.61
CA GLY A 6 -34.19 14.55 -21.93
C GLY A 6 -33.05 13.58 -21.63
N LEU A 7 -33.27 12.27 -21.77
CA LEU A 7 -32.21 11.27 -21.63
C LEU A 7 -31.60 10.95 -23.00
N VAL A 8 -30.53 11.66 -23.36
CA VAL A 8 -29.65 11.23 -24.45
C VAL A 8 -28.84 10.02 -23.98
N HIS A 9 -29.08 8.85 -24.56
CA HIS A 9 -28.16 7.73 -24.43
C HIS A 9 -26.80 8.13 -25.00
N LEU A 10 -25.72 7.80 -24.28
CA LEU A 10 -24.36 7.84 -24.84
C LEU A 10 -24.37 7.02 -26.13
N LYS A 11 -23.65 7.51 -27.15
CA LYS A 11 -23.52 6.86 -28.47
C LYS A 11 -23.34 5.35 -28.27
N GLU A 12 -24.26 4.54 -28.80
CA GLU A 12 -24.14 3.08 -28.74
C GLU A 12 -22.83 2.67 -29.40
N TYR A 13 -21.90 2.20 -28.58
CA TYR A 13 -20.61 1.72 -29.03
C TYR A 13 -20.82 0.30 -29.55
N ASP A 14 -20.48 0.02 -30.80
CA ASP A 14 -20.50 -1.35 -31.29
C ASP A 14 -19.43 -2.14 -30.53
N ILE A 15 -19.87 -3.05 -29.66
CA ILE A 15 -18.98 -3.92 -28.89
C ILE A 15 -18.09 -4.78 -29.81
N LYS A 16 -18.50 -5.00 -31.07
CA LYS A 16 -17.69 -5.72 -32.06
C LYS A 16 -16.51 -4.90 -32.59
N ASP A 17 -16.57 -3.57 -32.47
CA ASP A 17 -15.45 -2.65 -32.73
C ASP A 17 -14.60 -2.40 -31.47
N SER A 18 -14.91 -3.07 -30.36
CA SER A 18 -14.02 -3.04 -29.21
C SER A 18 -12.78 -3.86 -29.53
N ASN A 19 -11.60 -3.21 -29.53
CA ASN A 19 -10.29 -3.82 -29.76
C ASN A 19 -9.87 -4.80 -28.65
N VAL A 20 -10.81 -5.46 -28.00
CA VAL A 20 -10.60 -6.43 -26.91
C VAL A 20 -9.76 -7.61 -27.39
N GLU A 21 -9.85 -7.96 -28.68
CA GLU A 21 -9.04 -9.03 -29.31
C GLU A 21 -7.54 -8.71 -29.33
N LEU A 22 -7.14 -7.44 -29.23
CA LEU A 22 -5.74 -7.02 -29.26
C LEU A 22 -5.10 -6.92 -27.86
N ILE A 23 -5.87 -7.06 -26.78
CA ILE A 23 -5.35 -6.97 -25.41
C ILE A 23 -4.25 -8.02 -25.20
N GLY A 24 -3.06 -7.57 -24.81
CA GLY A 24 -1.86 -8.39 -24.63
C GLY A 24 -0.99 -8.57 -25.88
N THR A 25 -1.38 -8.10 -27.07
CA THR A 25 -0.57 -8.19 -28.30
C THR A 25 0.59 -7.18 -28.32
N ASP A 26 1.57 -7.33 -29.24
CA ASP A 26 2.62 -6.30 -29.42
C ASP A 26 2.03 -4.93 -29.75
N ILE A 27 0.87 -4.90 -30.42
CA ILE A 27 0.14 -3.66 -30.73
C ILE A 27 -0.40 -3.05 -29.44
N ASP A 28 -1.00 -3.84 -28.54
CA ASP A 28 -1.45 -3.36 -27.22
C ASP A 28 -0.28 -2.91 -26.33
N HIS A 29 0.84 -3.63 -26.32
CA HIS A 29 2.07 -3.17 -25.65
C HIS A 29 2.59 -1.86 -26.23
N GLN A 30 2.64 -1.72 -27.56
CA GLN A 30 3.03 -0.47 -28.21
C GLN A 30 2.05 0.66 -27.91
N VAL A 31 0.74 0.40 -27.86
CA VAL A 31 -0.29 1.38 -27.53
C VAL A 31 -0.18 1.79 -26.06
N LYS A 32 0.00 0.84 -25.15
CA LYS A 32 0.25 1.09 -23.73
C LYS A 32 1.53 1.87 -23.51
N TYR A 33 2.62 1.50 -24.18
CA TYR A 33 3.87 2.24 -24.10
C TYR A 33 3.72 3.65 -24.65
N LYS A 34 2.99 3.86 -25.76
CA LYS A 34 2.70 5.21 -26.28
C LYS A 34 1.86 6.02 -25.29
N SER A 35 0.81 5.43 -24.72
CA SER A 35 0.02 6.04 -23.64
C SER A 35 0.92 6.44 -22.45
N ALA A 36 1.78 5.53 -22.02
CA ALA A 36 2.74 5.77 -20.95
C ALA A 36 3.78 6.85 -21.31
N ALA A 37 4.22 6.89 -22.56
CA ALA A 37 5.15 7.90 -23.05
C ALA A 37 4.49 9.29 -23.19
N GLU A 38 3.17 9.36 -23.24
CA GLU A 38 2.42 10.63 -23.22
C GLU A 38 2.05 11.06 -21.80
N GLU A 39 2.02 10.15 -20.83
CA GLU A 39 1.76 10.43 -19.42
C GLU A 39 2.88 11.29 -18.81
N PRO A 40 2.60 12.55 -18.42
CA PRO A 40 3.61 13.46 -17.89
C PRO A 40 4.29 12.95 -16.62
N ALA A 41 3.57 12.17 -15.80
CA ALA A 41 4.09 11.58 -14.57
C ALA A 41 5.30 10.66 -14.80
N TRP A 42 5.39 9.98 -15.95
CA TRP A 42 6.44 9.01 -16.24
C TRP A 42 7.70 9.64 -16.83
N GLN A 43 7.59 10.83 -17.44
CA GLN A 43 8.72 11.50 -18.10
C GLN A 43 9.88 11.87 -17.16
N VAL A 44 9.63 11.86 -15.85
CA VAL A 44 10.63 12.19 -14.82
C VAL A 44 11.32 10.97 -14.21
N VAL A 45 10.88 9.75 -14.53
CA VAL A 45 11.40 8.50 -13.93
C VAL A 45 12.44 7.80 -14.82
N GLY A 46 13.07 6.74 -14.32
CA GLY A 46 14.00 5.91 -15.09
C GLY A 46 15.38 6.53 -15.37
N LYS A 47 15.61 7.80 -14.98
CA LYS A 47 16.85 8.54 -15.26
C LYS A 47 17.95 8.36 -14.21
N GLY A 48 17.59 7.93 -13.00
CA GLY A 48 18.53 7.77 -11.89
C GLY A 48 17.86 7.23 -10.63
N PRO A 49 18.63 6.95 -9.57
CA PRO A 49 18.08 6.47 -8.32
C PRO A 49 17.27 7.56 -7.62
N GLY A 50 16.20 7.16 -6.95
CA GLY A 50 15.31 8.07 -6.22
C GLY A 50 13.95 7.46 -5.90
N LEU A 51 13.18 8.21 -5.12
CA LEU A 51 11.80 7.88 -4.77
C LEU A 51 10.86 8.87 -5.47
N SER A 52 9.82 8.36 -6.11
CA SER A 52 8.76 9.16 -6.73
C SER A 52 7.41 8.66 -6.25
N ILE A 53 6.52 9.58 -5.88
CA ILE A 53 5.20 9.25 -5.34
C ILE A 53 4.16 10.04 -6.10
N TRP A 54 3.06 9.38 -6.46
CA TRP A 54 1.89 9.98 -7.07
C TRP A 54 0.65 9.54 -6.32
N ARG A 55 -0.32 10.44 -6.26
CA ARG A 55 -1.66 10.19 -5.75
C ARG A 55 -2.61 10.03 -6.94
N ILE A 56 -3.55 9.11 -6.80
CA ILE A 56 -4.62 8.96 -7.80
C ILE A 56 -5.72 9.96 -7.49
N GLU A 57 -6.03 10.83 -8.45
CA GLU A 57 -7.11 11.81 -8.33
C GLU A 57 -7.95 11.79 -9.61
N ASN A 58 -9.22 11.40 -9.54
CA ASN A 58 -10.14 11.34 -10.70
C ASN A 58 -9.53 10.64 -11.94
N PHE A 59 -9.02 9.43 -11.78
CA PHE A 59 -8.32 8.63 -12.82
C PHE A 59 -6.96 9.19 -13.31
N GLN A 60 -6.45 10.26 -12.69
CA GLN A 60 -5.16 10.88 -13.06
C GLN A 60 -4.06 10.54 -12.06
N VAL A 61 -2.81 10.52 -12.54
CA VAL A 61 -1.61 10.28 -11.75
C VAL A 61 -1.00 11.64 -11.35
N VAL A 62 -1.33 12.13 -10.16
CA VAL A 62 -0.92 13.47 -9.71
C VAL A 62 0.36 13.37 -8.87
N PRO A 63 1.45 14.08 -9.21
CA PRO A 63 2.68 14.07 -8.42
C PRO A 63 2.44 14.50 -6.97
N TRP A 64 2.91 13.68 -6.03
CA TRP A 64 2.81 13.99 -4.61
C TRP A 64 3.94 14.97 -4.21
N PRO A 65 3.65 16.02 -3.42
CA PRO A 65 4.68 16.96 -2.98
C PRO A 65 5.80 16.27 -2.20
N LYS A 66 7.06 16.60 -2.51
CA LYS A 66 8.24 15.95 -1.90
C LYS A 66 8.32 16.13 -0.38
N ASP A 67 7.86 17.26 0.13
CA ASP A 67 7.74 17.55 1.57
C ASP A 67 6.69 16.68 2.28
N LYS A 68 5.77 16.08 1.51
CA LYS A 68 4.73 15.16 2.01
C LYS A 68 5.06 13.69 1.79
N TYR A 69 6.27 13.34 1.33
CA TYR A 69 6.65 11.95 1.17
C TYR A 69 6.57 11.18 2.49
N GLY A 70 5.96 10.01 2.45
CA GLY A 70 5.61 9.23 3.63
C GLY A 70 4.27 9.62 4.26
N GLN A 71 3.55 10.63 3.77
CA GLN A 71 2.18 10.93 4.17
C GLN A 71 1.19 10.33 3.16
N PHE A 72 0.22 9.58 3.67
CA PHE A 72 -0.83 8.90 2.90
C PHE A 72 -2.20 9.18 3.53
N TYR A 73 -3.24 9.11 2.70
CA TYR A 73 -4.63 9.33 3.09
C TYR A 73 -5.42 8.03 2.97
N ASP A 74 -6.13 7.65 4.02
CA ASP A 74 -6.84 6.37 4.09
C ASP A 74 -7.97 6.21 3.06
N GLY A 75 -8.48 7.33 2.53
CA GLY A 75 -9.49 7.38 1.47
C GLY A 75 -8.94 7.31 0.05
N ASP A 76 -7.62 7.20 -0.15
CA ASP A 76 -7.02 7.35 -1.48
C ASP A 76 -6.19 6.12 -1.90
N SER A 77 -5.75 6.13 -3.16
CA SER A 77 -4.72 5.22 -3.67
C SER A 77 -3.49 5.99 -4.15
N PHE A 78 -2.31 5.40 -3.99
CA PHE A 78 -1.03 6.00 -4.37
C PHE A 78 -0.19 5.03 -5.17
N ILE A 79 0.70 5.57 -6.00
CA ILE A 79 1.78 4.83 -6.67
C ILE A 79 3.10 5.36 -6.14
N VAL A 80 3.99 4.47 -5.72
CA VAL A 80 5.32 4.77 -5.22
C VAL A 80 6.33 4.01 -6.07
N LEU A 81 7.22 4.72 -6.76
CA LEU A 81 8.34 4.14 -7.49
C LEU A 81 9.63 4.37 -6.72
N HIS A 82 10.30 3.29 -6.34
CA HIS A 82 11.65 3.31 -5.81
C HIS A 82 12.62 2.80 -6.89
N SER A 83 13.54 3.68 -7.32
CA SER A 83 14.60 3.33 -8.27
C SER A 83 15.94 3.34 -7.55
N PHE A 84 16.72 2.28 -7.71
CA PHE A 84 18.01 2.14 -7.03
C PHE A 84 19.04 1.43 -7.92
N LYS A 85 20.31 1.72 -7.69
CA LYS A 85 21.40 1.10 -8.43
C LYS A 85 21.70 -0.28 -7.88
N VAL A 86 21.84 -1.26 -8.78
CA VAL A 86 22.27 -2.61 -8.46
C VAL A 86 23.54 -2.88 -9.25
N GLY A 87 24.59 -3.32 -8.54
CA GLY A 87 25.83 -3.76 -9.19
C GLY A 87 25.57 -5.04 -9.97
N SER A 88 25.95 -5.05 -11.25
CA SER A 88 25.95 -6.24 -12.09
C SER A 88 27.25 -7.03 -11.91
N LYS A 89 27.23 -8.32 -12.27
CA LYS A 89 28.39 -9.22 -12.18
C LYS A 89 29.57 -8.78 -13.05
N ASP A 90 29.31 -7.93 -14.04
CA ASP A 90 30.29 -7.34 -14.96
C ASP A 90 30.86 -5.99 -14.46
N GLY A 91 30.46 -5.54 -13.26
CA GLY A 91 30.89 -4.26 -12.69
C GLY A 91 30.12 -3.04 -13.22
N SER A 92 29.14 -3.22 -14.12
CA SER A 92 28.25 -2.14 -14.55
C SER A 92 27.17 -1.85 -13.49
N GLU A 93 26.76 -0.60 -13.37
CA GLU A 93 25.62 -0.21 -12.53
C GLU A 93 24.34 -0.24 -13.36
N LYS A 94 23.42 -1.14 -13.02
CA LYS A 94 22.07 -1.19 -13.61
C LYS A 94 21.08 -0.52 -12.66
N LEU A 95 20.11 0.21 -13.21
CA LEU A 95 19.00 0.74 -12.43
C LEU A 95 17.93 -0.36 -12.27
N SER A 96 17.52 -0.61 -11.04
CA SER A 96 16.43 -1.51 -10.69
C SER A 96 15.26 -0.70 -10.15
N HIS A 97 14.05 -1.22 -10.35
CA HIS A 97 12.82 -0.51 -10.04
C HIS A 97 11.88 -1.39 -9.21
N GLU A 98 11.29 -0.81 -8.19
CA GLU A 98 10.19 -1.40 -7.42
C GLU A 98 9.04 -0.41 -7.41
N ILE A 99 7.88 -0.84 -7.92
CA ILE A 99 6.64 -0.07 -7.96
C ILE A 99 5.71 -0.63 -6.88
N PHE A 100 5.27 0.21 -5.98
CA PHE A 100 4.31 -0.11 -4.94
C PHE A 100 3.02 0.67 -5.21
N PHE A 101 1.89 0.00 -5.35
CA PHE A 101 0.59 0.66 -5.37
C PHE A 101 -0.10 0.45 -4.03
N TRP A 102 -0.28 1.56 -3.31
CA TRP A 102 -0.84 1.60 -1.98
C TRP A 102 -2.34 1.86 -2.05
N LEU A 103 -3.10 1.07 -1.29
CA LEU A 103 -4.55 1.13 -1.20
C LEU A 103 -4.94 1.49 0.24
N GLY A 104 -5.52 2.67 0.42
CA GLY A 104 -6.12 3.10 1.67
C GLY A 104 -7.30 2.22 2.07
N CYS A 105 -7.60 2.13 3.37
CA CYS A 105 -8.71 1.29 3.84
C CYS A 105 -10.10 1.78 3.41
N HIS A 106 -10.20 3.06 3.02
CA HIS A 106 -11.42 3.71 2.55
C HIS A 106 -11.32 4.14 1.07
N THR A 107 -10.30 3.69 0.32
CA THR A 107 -10.16 4.04 -1.10
C THR A 107 -11.30 3.52 -1.96
N SER A 108 -11.68 4.30 -2.95
CA SER A 108 -12.75 3.97 -3.88
C SER A 108 -12.31 2.94 -4.95
N GLN A 109 -13.27 2.29 -5.58
CA GLN A 109 -12.99 1.24 -6.57
C GLN A 109 -12.33 1.78 -7.84
N ASP A 110 -12.68 3.00 -8.28
CA ASP A 110 -12.01 3.71 -9.37
C ASP A 110 -10.55 3.93 -9.05
N GLU A 111 -10.24 4.46 -7.87
CA GLU A 111 -8.88 4.79 -7.48
C GLU A 111 -8.02 3.55 -7.38
N ALA A 112 -8.51 2.49 -6.72
CA ALA A 112 -7.81 1.22 -6.61
C ALA A 112 -7.57 0.58 -8.00
N GLY A 113 -8.58 0.62 -8.87
CA GLY A 113 -8.47 0.12 -10.25
C GLY A 113 -7.48 0.92 -11.09
N THR A 114 -7.51 2.25 -10.95
CA THR A 114 -6.58 3.17 -11.64
C THR A 114 -5.15 2.94 -11.16
N ALA A 115 -4.92 2.82 -9.84
CA ALA A 115 -3.59 2.58 -9.29
C ALA A 115 -2.97 1.28 -9.81
N ALA A 116 -3.77 0.20 -9.86
CA ALA A 116 -3.35 -1.08 -10.41
C ALA A 116 -3.04 -0.98 -11.92
N TYR A 117 -3.93 -0.35 -12.70
CA TYR A 117 -3.72 -0.17 -14.14
C TYR A 117 -2.48 0.69 -14.44
N LYS A 118 -2.35 1.84 -13.78
CA LYS A 118 -1.23 2.77 -13.96
C LYS A 118 0.11 2.20 -13.48
N THR A 119 0.10 1.26 -12.54
CA THR A 119 1.30 0.51 -12.15
C THR A 119 1.78 -0.43 -13.26
N VAL A 120 0.86 -1.09 -13.97
CA VAL A 120 1.20 -1.89 -15.15
C VAL A 120 1.69 -1.00 -16.29
N GLU A 121 1.04 0.15 -16.51
CA GLU A 121 1.50 1.15 -17.50
C GLU A 121 2.91 1.68 -17.18
N LEU A 122 3.21 1.95 -15.91
CA LEU A 122 4.54 2.38 -15.46
C LEU A 122 5.61 1.28 -15.65
N ASP A 123 5.30 0.02 -15.34
CA ASP A 123 6.25 -1.09 -15.58
C ASP A 123 6.52 -1.23 -17.09
N GLU A 124 5.50 -1.08 -17.94
CA GLU A 124 5.66 -1.08 -19.40
C GLU A 124 6.56 0.08 -19.87
N PHE A 125 6.39 1.27 -19.31
CA PHE A 125 7.27 2.41 -19.57
C PHE A 125 8.73 2.12 -19.18
N LEU A 126 8.93 1.37 -18.10
CA LEU A 126 10.23 0.89 -17.63
C LEU A 126 10.67 -0.43 -18.31
N HIS A 127 10.04 -0.80 -19.43
CA HIS A 127 10.35 -1.97 -20.24
C HIS A 127 10.26 -3.31 -19.48
N GLY A 128 9.33 -3.43 -18.54
CA GLY A 128 9.17 -4.64 -17.71
C GLY A 128 10.33 -4.85 -16.74
N ALA A 129 11.10 -3.82 -16.41
CA ALA A 129 12.22 -3.93 -15.49
C ALA A 129 11.80 -3.84 -14.01
N ALA A 130 10.56 -3.47 -13.71
CA ALA A 130 10.13 -3.20 -12.34
C ALA A 130 9.43 -4.40 -11.68
N SER A 131 9.74 -4.61 -10.40
CA SER A 131 8.90 -5.45 -9.55
C SER A 131 7.65 -4.65 -9.14
N GLN A 132 6.49 -5.29 -9.13
CA GLN A 132 5.21 -4.63 -8.79
C GLN A 132 4.70 -5.17 -7.45
N HIS A 133 4.28 -4.30 -6.54
CA HIS A 133 3.89 -4.66 -5.18
C HIS A 133 2.52 -4.05 -4.85
N ARG A 134 1.58 -4.89 -4.40
CA ARG A 134 0.29 -4.45 -3.86
C ARG A 134 0.44 -4.18 -2.36
N GLU A 135 0.22 -2.94 -1.96
CA GLU A 135 0.31 -2.52 -0.58
C GLU A 135 -1.07 -2.16 -0.02
N VAL A 136 -1.48 -2.82 1.06
CA VAL A 136 -2.73 -2.50 1.77
C VAL A 136 -2.42 -1.79 3.07
N GLN A 137 -3.15 -0.71 3.38
CA GLN A 137 -2.87 0.13 4.55
C GLN A 137 -2.70 -0.64 5.87
N SER A 138 -3.53 -1.65 6.12
CA SER A 138 -3.55 -2.41 7.38
C SER A 138 -2.39 -3.41 7.51
N ALA A 139 -1.79 -3.82 6.39
CA ALA A 139 -0.67 -4.76 6.37
C ALA A 139 0.33 -4.49 5.23
N PRO A 140 1.02 -3.35 5.22
CA PRO A 140 2.03 -3.07 4.21
C PRO A 140 3.22 -4.03 4.35
N SER A 141 3.91 -4.27 3.24
CA SER A 141 5.14 -5.04 3.19
C SER A 141 6.27 -4.36 3.97
N ASP A 142 7.23 -5.16 4.44
CA ASP A 142 8.40 -4.62 5.13
C ASP A 142 9.26 -3.78 4.17
N GLU A 143 9.27 -4.14 2.89
CA GLU A 143 9.93 -3.42 1.80
C GLU A 143 9.36 -2.01 1.65
N PHE A 144 8.03 -1.87 1.58
CA PHE A 144 7.36 -0.58 1.50
C PHE A 144 7.61 0.28 2.75
N LEU A 145 7.47 -0.32 3.93
CA LEU A 145 7.68 0.34 5.21
C LEU A 145 9.12 0.83 5.39
N ALA A 146 10.11 0.15 4.80
CA ALA A 146 11.52 0.54 4.87
C ALA A 146 11.86 1.78 4.01
N LEU A 147 11.01 2.15 3.04
CA LEU A 147 11.22 3.35 2.22
C LEU A 147 11.09 4.65 3.02
N PHE A 148 10.36 4.61 4.15
CA PHE A 148 9.97 5.79 4.90
C PHE A 148 10.51 5.73 6.34
N PRO A 149 11.39 6.67 6.74
CA PRO A 149 11.76 6.82 8.15
C PRO A 149 10.57 7.11 9.06
N ARG A 150 9.56 7.81 8.51
CA ARG A 150 8.26 8.08 9.13
C ARG A 150 7.18 7.88 8.08
N ILE A 151 6.20 7.04 8.40
CA ILE A 151 4.96 6.95 7.65
C ILE A 151 3.84 7.62 8.45
N SER A 152 3.08 8.50 7.81
CA SER A 152 1.90 9.15 8.38
C SER A 152 0.68 8.76 7.58
N ILE A 153 -0.35 8.24 8.24
CA ILE A 153 -1.64 7.94 7.61
C ILE A 153 -2.68 8.84 8.23
N ARG A 154 -3.38 9.60 7.39
CA ARG A 154 -4.39 10.58 7.76
C ARG A 154 -5.76 10.13 7.30
N SER A 155 -6.79 10.55 8.02
CA SER A 155 -8.16 10.28 7.61
C SER A 155 -8.58 11.24 6.48
N GLY A 156 -9.42 10.75 5.59
CA GLY A 156 -9.96 11.51 4.46
C GLY A 156 -9.26 11.17 3.16
N GLY A 157 -9.45 12.00 2.14
CA GLY A 157 -8.98 11.72 0.79
C GLY A 157 -9.47 12.74 -0.23
N VAL A 158 -9.21 12.48 -1.51
CA VAL A 158 -9.79 13.23 -2.63
C VAL A 158 -11.19 12.73 -2.90
N ARG A 159 -11.96 13.59 -3.59
CA ARG A 159 -13.27 13.20 -4.11
C ARG A 159 -13.09 12.09 -5.14
N SER A 160 -13.77 10.96 -4.93
CA SER A 160 -13.87 9.87 -5.92
C SER A 160 -14.44 10.39 -7.24
N GLY A 161 -13.99 9.80 -8.35
CA GLY A 161 -14.53 10.07 -9.68
C GLY A 161 -15.95 9.53 -9.90
N PHE A 162 -16.48 8.71 -8.98
CA PHE A 162 -17.80 8.09 -9.09
C PHE A 162 -18.91 8.72 -8.23
N ARG A 163 -18.60 9.45 -7.13
CA ARG A 163 -19.62 10.09 -6.27
C ARG A 163 -19.13 11.36 -5.54
N HIS A 164 -20.08 12.27 -5.31
CA HIS A 164 -19.88 13.54 -4.61
C HIS A 164 -19.80 13.33 -3.09
N ILE A 165 -18.74 13.83 -2.44
CA ILE A 165 -18.64 13.97 -0.98
C ILE A 165 -18.51 15.48 -0.71
N GLU A 166 -19.40 16.04 0.11
CA GLU A 166 -19.32 17.44 0.54
C GLU A 166 -18.15 17.61 1.51
N GLU A 167 -17.23 18.54 1.21
CA GLU A 167 -16.20 18.97 2.15
C GLU A 167 -16.90 19.66 3.34
N ALA A 168 -17.03 18.95 4.46
CA ALA A 168 -17.52 19.57 5.68
C ALA A 168 -16.55 20.69 6.13
N PRO A 169 -17.04 21.86 6.55
CA PRO A 169 -16.19 22.97 6.96
C PRO A 169 -15.28 22.60 8.14
N LYS A 170 -14.04 23.12 8.11
CA LYS A 170 -12.91 22.81 9.01
C LYS A 170 -13.03 23.28 10.46
N GLU A 171 -14.17 23.80 10.90
CA GLU A 171 -14.29 24.33 12.26
C GLU A 171 -14.60 23.18 13.23
N ASP A 172 -13.69 22.95 14.19
CA ASP A 172 -13.73 21.97 15.29
C ASP A 172 -13.46 20.49 14.98
N VAL A 173 -12.67 20.16 13.94
CA VAL A 173 -12.22 18.77 13.74
C VAL A 173 -11.20 18.38 14.81
N THR A 174 -11.66 17.62 15.80
CA THR A 174 -10.78 17.01 16.82
C THR A 174 -10.00 15.88 16.17
N THR A 175 -8.67 15.98 16.17
CA THR A 175 -7.79 14.97 15.55
C THR A 175 -7.01 14.23 16.62
N LEU A 176 -6.98 12.90 16.56
CA LEU A 176 -6.17 12.06 17.44
C LEU A 176 -5.15 11.26 16.62
N LEU A 177 -3.87 11.47 16.88
CA LEU A 177 -2.79 10.74 16.21
C LEU A 177 -2.16 9.76 17.18
N ARG A 178 -2.07 8.50 16.79
CA ARG A 178 -1.31 7.47 17.49
C ARG A 178 0.08 7.36 16.89
N VAL A 179 1.10 7.47 17.73
CA VAL A 179 2.51 7.38 17.37
C VAL A 179 3.09 6.10 17.95
N PHE A 180 3.57 5.22 17.08
CA PHE A 180 4.08 3.91 17.47
C PHE A 180 5.22 3.43 16.56
N THR A 181 6.06 2.56 17.09
CA THR A 181 7.16 1.91 16.37
C THR A 181 6.68 1.12 15.16
N ASN A 182 7.37 1.30 14.02
CA ASN A 182 7.06 0.60 12.78
C ASN A 182 7.32 -0.91 12.95
N PRO A 183 6.29 -1.77 12.79
CA PRO A 183 6.42 -3.20 13.02
C PRO A 183 7.29 -3.94 11.99
N GLY A 184 7.50 -3.38 10.80
CA GLY A 184 8.31 -3.96 9.71
C GLY A 184 9.75 -3.45 9.64
N SER A 185 10.11 -2.48 10.49
CA SER A 185 11.42 -1.83 10.42
C SER A 185 12.52 -2.73 10.99
N LYS A 186 13.44 -3.21 10.12
CA LYS A 186 14.65 -3.97 10.52
C LYS A 186 15.67 -3.09 11.24
N THR A 187 15.65 -1.78 11.00
CA THR A 187 16.39 -0.77 11.76
C THR A 187 15.46 -0.14 12.79
N SER A 188 15.92 0.10 14.01
CA SER A 188 15.10 0.53 15.16
C SER A 188 14.48 1.94 15.07
N ASN A 189 14.42 2.56 13.89
CA ASN A 189 14.17 3.99 13.72
C ASN A 189 12.86 4.35 12.99
N GLY A 190 12.19 3.39 12.36
CA GLY A 190 10.93 3.63 11.67
C GLY A 190 9.79 3.93 12.64
N ILE A 191 9.02 5.00 12.39
CA ILE A 191 7.83 5.35 13.19
C ILE A 191 6.59 5.44 12.29
N VAL A 192 5.44 5.04 12.85
CA VAL A 192 4.12 5.22 12.26
C VAL A 192 3.39 6.31 13.04
N VAL A 193 2.79 7.25 12.31
CA VAL A 193 1.86 8.27 12.83
C VAL A 193 0.51 8.03 12.18
N HIS A 194 -0.41 7.38 12.88
CA HIS A 194 -1.70 6.98 12.34
C HIS A 194 -2.81 7.80 12.97
N GLU A 195 -3.66 8.43 12.15
CA GLU A 195 -4.86 9.11 12.62
C GLU A 195 -5.94 8.09 12.98
N VAL A 196 -6.36 8.12 14.25
CA VAL A 196 -7.34 7.20 14.83
C VAL A 196 -8.57 7.97 15.27
N GLU A 197 -9.68 7.25 15.48
CA GLU A 197 -10.91 7.86 15.98
C GLU A 197 -10.64 8.61 17.30
N PRO A 198 -11.10 9.87 17.45
CA PRO A 198 -10.80 10.71 18.61
C PRO A 198 -11.66 10.34 19.83
N THR A 199 -11.49 9.11 20.31
CA THR A 199 -12.15 8.54 21.49
C THR A 199 -11.15 7.92 22.45
N TYR A 200 -11.46 7.90 23.74
CA TYR A 200 -10.61 7.27 24.76
C TYR A 200 -10.42 5.76 24.51
N ARG A 201 -11.32 5.14 23.73
CA ARG A 201 -11.25 3.73 23.32
C ARG A 201 -10.10 3.45 22.33
N SER A 202 -9.60 4.47 21.66
CA SER A 202 -8.46 4.37 20.74
C SER A 202 -7.12 4.32 21.47
N LEU A 203 -7.09 4.69 22.76
CA LEU A 203 -5.87 4.75 23.56
C LEU A 203 -5.28 3.35 23.81
N ASP A 204 -3.97 3.32 24.01
CA ASP A 204 -3.23 2.14 24.40
C ASP A 204 -2.09 2.55 25.34
N ASP A 205 -1.96 1.85 26.47
CA ASP A 205 -0.96 2.14 27.50
C ASP A 205 0.49 2.06 26.96
N GLY A 206 0.71 1.39 25.83
CA GLY A 206 2.02 1.16 25.21
C GLY A 206 2.46 2.19 24.17
N ASP A 207 1.63 3.17 23.80
CA ASP A 207 1.93 4.11 22.71
C ASP A 207 1.78 5.59 23.14
N VAL A 208 2.16 6.51 22.24
CA VAL A 208 2.00 7.97 22.46
C VAL A 208 0.89 8.50 21.57
N PHE A 209 0.05 9.39 22.11
CA PHE A 209 -1.08 9.97 21.41
C PHE A 209 -0.98 11.49 21.37
N ILE A 210 -1.28 12.09 20.22
CA ILE A 210 -1.29 13.54 20.01
C ILE A 210 -2.74 13.93 19.70
N LEU A 211 -3.37 14.65 20.62
CA LEU A 211 -4.72 15.18 20.49
C LEU A 211 -4.65 16.65 20.09
N ASP A 212 -5.08 16.96 18.88
CA ASP A 212 -5.18 18.32 18.35
C ASP A 212 -6.65 18.79 18.44
N LYS A 213 -6.86 19.87 19.21
CA LYS A 213 -8.15 20.57 19.37
C LYS A 213 -8.15 21.95 18.70
N GLY A 214 -7.25 22.18 17.74
CA GLY A 214 -7.10 23.43 16.99
C GLY A 214 -6.36 24.52 17.76
N VAL A 215 -6.83 24.84 18.98
CA VAL A 215 -6.24 25.89 19.84
C VAL A 215 -5.14 25.38 20.78
N LYS A 216 -5.13 24.07 21.06
CA LYS A 216 -4.18 23.42 21.96
C LYS A 216 -3.94 21.99 21.52
N ILE A 217 -2.69 21.55 21.62
CA ILE A 217 -2.26 20.18 21.38
C ILE A 217 -1.92 19.53 22.72
N TRP A 218 -2.45 18.33 22.94
CA TRP A 218 -2.12 17.50 24.10
C TRP A 218 -1.33 16.27 23.64
N VAL A 219 -0.17 16.01 24.25
CA VAL A 219 0.61 14.80 24.02
C VAL A 219 0.44 13.88 25.21
N TRP A 220 -0.34 12.83 25.06
CA TRP A 220 -0.55 11.82 26.09
C TRP A 220 0.45 10.68 25.90
N GLN A 221 1.28 10.44 26.90
CA GLN A 221 2.29 9.38 26.89
C GLN A 221 1.81 8.19 27.71
N GLY A 222 1.54 7.07 27.05
CA GLY A 222 1.19 5.82 27.74
C GLY A 222 2.27 5.39 28.72
N LYS A 223 1.89 4.73 29.82
CA LYS A 223 2.80 4.33 30.90
C LYS A 223 3.91 3.36 30.43
N SER A 224 3.66 2.61 29.36
CA SER A 224 4.55 1.60 28.80
C SER A 224 5.15 2.01 27.44
N CYS A 225 4.97 3.25 26.99
CA CYS A 225 5.49 3.70 25.69
C CYS A 225 7.02 3.85 25.68
N SER A 226 7.61 3.61 24.51
CA SER A 226 9.06 3.63 24.35
C SER A 226 9.63 5.07 24.30
N PRO A 227 10.89 5.28 24.71
CA PRO A 227 11.57 6.57 24.55
C PRO A 227 11.61 7.06 23.10
N MET A 228 11.70 6.15 22.14
CA MET A 228 11.69 6.47 20.70
C MET A 228 10.34 7.05 20.27
N GLU A 229 9.23 6.46 20.70
CA GLU A 229 7.87 6.96 20.41
C GLU A 229 7.67 8.36 20.98
N LYS A 230 8.17 8.63 22.20
CA LYS A 230 8.15 9.96 22.81
C LYS A 230 8.94 10.99 21.99
N ALA A 231 10.16 10.65 21.59
CA ALA A 231 11.00 11.53 20.78
C ALA A 231 10.37 11.83 19.42
N LYS A 232 9.76 10.83 18.79
CA LYS A 232 9.07 10.99 17.50
C LYS A 232 7.78 11.78 17.61
N ALA A 233 6.99 11.58 18.67
CA ALA A 233 5.82 12.40 18.93
C ALA A 233 6.20 13.88 19.11
N ALA A 234 7.29 14.17 19.81
CA ALA A 234 7.81 15.54 19.94
C ALA A 234 8.19 16.15 18.57
N GLN A 235 8.81 15.37 17.67
CA GLN A 235 9.10 15.82 16.29
C GLN A 235 7.80 16.12 15.52
N VAL A 236 6.79 15.25 15.61
CA VAL A 236 5.50 15.46 14.94
C VAL A 236 4.82 16.74 15.43
N VAL A 237 4.82 16.99 16.74
CA VAL A 237 4.22 18.21 17.31
C VAL A 237 5.01 19.46 16.92
N HIS A 238 6.35 19.37 16.89
CA HIS A 238 7.17 20.47 16.38
C HIS A 238 6.77 20.83 14.94
N ASP A 239 6.68 19.86 14.04
CA ASP A 239 6.25 20.08 12.65
C ASP A 239 4.85 20.72 12.56
N MET A 240 3.90 20.28 13.41
CA MET A 240 2.53 20.82 13.45
C MET A 240 2.46 22.27 13.95
N THR A 241 3.46 22.72 14.71
CA THR A 241 3.49 24.06 15.34
C THR A 241 4.43 25.05 14.63
N LEU A 242 5.21 24.61 13.64
CA LEU A 242 6.12 25.49 12.88
C LEU A 242 5.43 26.73 12.30
N ALA A 243 4.18 26.59 11.83
CA ALA A 243 3.42 27.66 11.20
C ALA A 243 2.34 28.29 12.12
N LYS A 244 2.24 27.84 13.38
CA LYS A 244 1.16 28.23 14.29
C LYS A 244 1.65 28.33 15.73
N HIS A 245 1.37 29.45 16.40
CA HIS A 245 1.58 29.56 17.85
C HIS A 245 0.49 28.81 18.62
N ILE A 246 0.60 27.48 18.69
CA ILE A 246 -0.32 26.61 19.42
C ILE A 246 0.31 26.21 20.76
N ASP A 247 -0.48 26.25 21.83
CA ASP A 247 -0.08 25.73 23.14
C ASP A 247 0.06 24.21 23.10
N VAL A 248 1.16 23.68 23.63
CA VAL A 248 1.46 22.25 23.65
C VAL A 248 1.62 21.79 25.09
N GLU A 249 0.82 20.82 25.50
CA GLU A 249 0.95 20.22 26.82
C GLU A 249 1.26 18.71 26.72
N VAL A 250 2.42 18.31 27.22
CA VAL A 250 2.82 16.90 27.32
C VAL A 250 2.42 16.39 28.69
N VAL A 251 1.63 15.32 28.75
CA VAL A 251 1.15 14.65 29.98
C VAL A 251 1.54 13.18 29.97
N ALA A 252 2.08 12.67 31.08
CA ALA A 252 2.27 11.24 31.25
C ALA A 252 1.00 10.59 31.82
N GLN A 253 0.65 9.39 31.38
CA GLN A 253 -0.55 8.68 31.84
C GLN A 253 -0.66 8.60 33.38
N THR A 254 0.48 8.46 34.06
CA THR A 254 0.58 8.35 35.53
C THR A 254 0.30 9.66 36.28
N GLU A 255 0.21 10.80 35.58
CA GLU A 255 -0.06 12.09 36.20
C GLU A 255 -1.56 12.35 36.29
N SER A 256 -2.02 12.98 37.36
CA SER A 256 -3.45 13.31 37.56
C SER A 256 -4.03 14.16 36.42
N ARG A 257 -3.21 15.05 35.82
CA ARG A 257 -3.61 15.89 34.68
C ARG A 257 -3.86 15.11 33.38
N SER A 258 -3.36 13.87 33.26
CA SER A 258 -3.62 13.01 32.10
C SER A 258 -5.13 12.76 31.91
N ARG A 259 -5.89 12.86 33.01
CA ARG A 259 -7.34 12.77 33.02
C ARG A 259 -8.01 13.71 32.03
N ARG A 260 -7.46 14.91 31.88
CA ARG A 260 -8.00 15.92 30.98
C ARG A 260 -8.06 15.42 29.54
N VAL A 261 -7.08 14.64 29.10
CA VAL A 261 -7.07 14.05 27.76
C VAL A 261 -8.18 13.01 27.61
N ILE A 262 -8.38 12.15 28.62
CA ILE A 262 -9.45 11.14 28.61
C ILE A 262 -10.82 11.82 28.53
N ASP A 263 -11.06 12.85 29.34
CA ASP A 263 -12.32 13.61 29.34
C ASP A 263 -12.54 14.31 27.98
N LEU A 264 -11.49 14.91 27.38
CA LEU A 264 -11.55 15.53 26.05
C LEU A 264 -11.85 14.53 24.92
N LEU A 265 -11.53 13.25 25.14
CA LEU A 265 -11.84 12.14 24.24
C LEU A 265 -13.16 11.43 24.59
N GLY A 266 -14.02 12.06 25.39
CA GLY A 266 -15.36 11.58 25.73
C GLY A 266 -15.42 10.55 26.85
N GLY A 267 -14.36 10.41 27.65
CA GLY A 267 -14.40 9.63 28.89
C GLY A 267 -15.19 10.34 29.99
N ASP A 268 -15.73 9.55 30.92
CA ASP A 268 -16.48 10.02 32.09
C ASP A 268 -15.83 9.56 33.40
N THR A 269 -16.33 10.00 34.57
CA THR A 269 -15.79 9.66 35.90
C THR A 269 -15.63 8.15 36.17
N SER A 270 -16.33 7.29 35.45
CA SER A 270 -16.21 5.82 35.55
C SER A 270 -15.11 5.24 34.66
N THR A 271 -14.65 6.00 33.67
CA THR A 271 -13.59 5.61 32.73
C THR A 271 -12.28 5.42 33.48
N GLN A 272 -11.62 4.29 33.23
CA GLN A 272 -10.37 3.92 33.88
C GLN A 272 -9.24 4.89 33.49
N PHE A 273 -8.24 5.03 34.36
CA PHE A 273 -7.03 5.82 34.06
C PHE A 273 -5.98 4.99 33.31
N ASP A 274 -6.11 3.68 33.37
CA ASP A 274 -5.16 2.73 32.83
C ASP A 274 -5.83 1.44 32.37
N GLY A 275 -5.04 0.53 31.78
CA GLY A 275 -5.56 -0.69 31.20
C GLY A 275 -6.13 -0.49 29.79
N PHE A 276 -5.84 0.64 29.14
CA PHE A 276 -6.19 0.84 27.74
C PHE A 276 -5.42 -0.13 26.87
N LYS A 277 -6.16 -0.93 26.10
CA LYS A 277 -5.63 -1.93 25.19
C LYS A 277 -6.35 -1.82 23.86
N GLN A 278 -5.69 -1.20 22.90
CA GLN A 278 -6.21 -1.09 21.55
C GLN A 278 -5.14 -1.57 20.56
N GLY A 279 -5.50 -2.54 19.73
CA GLY A 279 -4.61 -3.08 18.70
C GLY A 279 -4.07 -1.98 17.78
N ARG A 280 -2.80 -2.08 17.38
CA ARG A 280 -2.22 -1.15 16.41
C ARG A 280 -2.93 -1.32 15.06
N PRO A 281 -3.27 -0.23 14.35
CA PRO A 281 -4.03 -0.27 13.09
C PRO A 281 -3.24 -0.83 11.91
N ILE A 282 -1.91 -0.97 12.06
CA ILE A 282 -1.01 -1.51 11.06
C ILE A 282 -0.25 -2.69 11.66
N ALA A 283 -0.29 -3.83 10.97
CA ALA A 283 0.59 -4.96 11.20
C ALA A 283 1.70 -4.98 10.13
N SER A 284 2.86 -5.56 10.46
CA SER A 284 3.79 -5.98 9.40
C SER A 284 3.15 -7.13 8.64
N GLY A 285 3.11 -7.05 7.31
CA GLY A 285 2.59 -8.13 6.45
C GLY A 285 3.27 -9.49 6.72
N ASN A 286 4.51 -9.48 7.20
CA ASN A 286 5.23 -10.69 7.62
C ASN A 286 4.76 -11.26 8.98
N LYS A 287 4.29 -10.44 9.92
CA LYS A 287 3.78 -10.95 11.22
C LYS A 287 2.38 -11.56 11.09
N ALA A 288 1.51 -10.95 10.27
CA ALA A 288 0.17 -11.49 9.99
C ALA A 288 0.25 -12.87 9.32
N SER A 289 1.26 -13.07 8.48
CA SER A 289 1.43 -14.28 7.69
C SER A 289 2.23 -15.39 8.41
N VAL A 290 3.20 -15.06 9.27
CA VAL A 290 3.94 -16.05 10.09
C VAL A 290 3.03 -16.78 11.08
N ALA A 291 1.96 -16.15 11.57
CA ALA A 291 0.98 -16.80 12.43
C ALA A 291 0.23 -17.97 11.75
N SER A 292 0.23 -18.03 10.41
CA SER A 292 -0.54 -19.02 9.63
C SER A 292 0.12 -20.39 9.51
N GLY A 293 1.42 -20.53 9.80
CA GLY A 293 2.13 -21.83 9.73
C GLY A 293 2.11 -22.52 8.35
N ARG A 294 1.83 -21.77 7.27
CA ARG A 294 1.65 -22.31 5.92
C ARG A 294 2.96 -22.83 5.31
N SER A 295 2.93 -24.03 4.72
CA SER A 295 4.03 -24.56 3.90
C SER A 295 4.19 -23.74 2.61
N LYS A 296 5.41 -23.66 2.09
CA LYS A 296 5.66 -23.03 0.79
C LYS A 296 4.99 -23.85 -0.30
N LYS A 297 4.29 -23.21 -1.23
CA LYS A 297 3.63 -23.87 -2.38
C LYS A 297 3.92 -23.13 -3.66
N LEU A 298 4.18 -23.87 -4.72
CA LEU A 298 4.41 -23.33 -6.06
C LEU A 298 3.29 -23.80 -6.98
N PHE A 299 2.68 -22.86 -7.68
CA PHE A 299 1.67 -23.09 -8.69
C PHE A 299 2.15 -22.55 -10.04
N ARG A 300 1.68 -23.15 -11.13
CA ARG A 300 1.91 -22.66 -12.49
C ARG A 300 0.57 -22.26 -13.10
N LEU A 301 0.56 -21.07 -13.69
CA LEU A 301 -0.46 -20.64 -14.62
C LEU A 301 0.02 -21.02 -16.01
N SER A 302 -0.74 -21.88 -16.71
CA SER A 302 -0.40 -22.29 -18.07
C SER A 302 -1.58 -22.35 -19.01
N ASP A 303 -1.42 -21.86 -20.23
CA ASP A 303 -2.41 -21.97 -21.32
C ASP A 303 -2.07 -23.04 -22.37
N ALA A 304 -1.04 -23.85 -22.14
CA ALA A 304 -0.54 -24.84 -23.10
C ALA A 304 -1.58 -25.89 -23.53
N SER A 305 -2.64 -26.11 -22.74
CA SER A 305 -3.76 -27.00 -23.07
C SER A 305 -4.81 -26.36 -24.00
N GLY A 306 -4.62 -25.10 -24.40
CA GLY A 306 -5.60 -24.29 -25.13
C GLY A 306 -6.58 -23.53 -24.22
N GLN A 307 -6.53 -23.75 -22.90
CA GLN A 307 -7.25 -22.99 -21.89
C GLN A 307 -6.33 -22.67 -20.72
N LEU A 308 -6.53 -21.50 -20.09
CA LEU A 308 -5.81 -21.12 -18.88
C LEU A 308 -6.10 -22.11 -17.74
N SER A 309 -5.05 -22.76 -17.27
CA SER A 309 -5.06 -23.71 -16.17
C SER A 309 -4.16 -23.22 -15.04
N PHE A 310 -4.60 -23.41 -13.80
CA PHE A 310 -3.84 -23.06 -12.60
C PHE A 310 -3.68 -24.31 -11.74
N SER A 311 -2.46 -24.83 -11.65
CA SER A 311 -2.18 -26.12 -11.00
C SER A 311 -0.97 -26.02 -10.07
N MET A 312 -1.00 -26.83 -9.00
CA MET A 312 0.12 -26.91 -8.06
C MET A 312 1.25 -27.74 -8.67
N VAL A 313 2.44 -27.15 -8.74
CA VAL A 313 3.67 -27.79 -9.21
C VAL A 313 4.42 -28.44 -8.05
N LYS A 314 4.43 -27.79 -6.89
CA LYS A 314 5.23 -28.24 -5.73
C LYS A 314 4.61 -27.81 -4.40
N ASP A 315 4.73 -28.68 -3.40
CA ASP A 315 4.40 -28.39 -2.00
C ASP A 315 5.67 -28.64 -1.16
N GLY A 316 6.13 -27.63 -0.42
CA GLY A 316 7.34 -27.67 0.38
C GLY A 316 8.57 -27.08 -0.32
N ASN A 317 9.57 -27.92 -0.59
CA ASN A 317 10.93 -27.51 -0.97
C ASN A 317 11.02 -26.88 -2.38
N VAL A 318 10.57 -25.64 -2.53
CA VAL A 318 10.66 -24.86 -3.77
C VAL A 318 12.05 -24.26 -3.93
N ALA A 319 12.58 -24.28 -5.16
CA ALA A 319 13.86 -23.71 -5.55
C ALA A 319 13.72 -22.91 -6.86
N ALA A 320 14.69 -22.03 -7.14
CA ALA A 320 14.69 -21.24 -8.37
C ALA A 320 14.73 -22.10 -9.65
N SER A 321 15.26 -23.32 -9.58
CA SER A 321 15.25 -24.27 -10.71
C SER A 321 13.86 -24.82 -11.05
N ASP A 322 12.87 -24.64 -10.18
CA ASP A 322 11.49 -25.06 -10.44
C ASP A 322 10.72 -24.05 -11.32
N LEU A 323 11.32 -22.89 -11.62
CA LEU A 323 10.75 -21.85 -12.47
C LEU A 323 11.24 -22.01 -13.91
N ASP A 324 10.32 -22.24 -14.84
CA ASP A 324 10.65 -22.28 -16.27
C ASP A 324 10.30 -20.98 -16.99
N SER A 325 11.15 -20.57 -17.93
CA SER A 325 11.02 -19.28 -18.64
C SER A 325 9.75 -19.15 -19.47
N ASN A 326 9.00 -20.22 -19.70
CA ASN A 326 7.82 -20.25 -20.56
C ASN A 326 6.51 -20.24 -19.76
N GLY A 327 6.55 -19.90 -18.47
CA GLY A 327 5.34 -19.88 -17.64
C GLY A 327 5.31 -18.75 -16.64
N VAL A 328 4.11 -18.50 -16.12
CA VAL A 328 3.88 -17.64 -14.96
C VAL A 328 3.68 -18.53 -13.74
N PHE A 329 4.41 -18.24 -12.67
CA PHE A 329 4.39 -19.03 -11.44
C PHE A 329 3.87 -18.21 -10.27
N LEU A 330 3.08 -18.83 -9.40
CA LEU A 330 2.66 -18.27 -8.13
C LEU A 330 3.31 -19.05 -7.00
N LEU A 331 4.18 -18.38 -6.25
CA LEU A 331 4.82 -18.88 -5.05
C LEU A 331 4.09 -18.33 -3.82
N ASP A 332 3.36 -19.18 -3.11
CA ASP A 332 2.95 -18.90 -1.74
C ASP A 332 4.11 -19.26 -0.82
N SER A 333 4.79 -18.26 -0.28
CA SER A 333 5.92 -18.46 0.65
C SER A 333 5.47 -18.70 2.10
N GLY A 334 4.16 -18.72 2.34
CA GLY A 334 3.54 -18.66 3.66
C GLY A 334 3.55 -17.24 4.26
N LYS A 335 4.51 -16.39 3.87
CA LYS A 335 4.63 -15.00 4.31
C LYS A 335 4.02 -13.97 3.35
N ALA A 336 4.27 -14.18 2.07
CA ALA A 336 3.79 -13.37 0.97
C ALA A 336 3.50 -14.27 -0.24
N VAL A 337 2.63 -13.80 -1.12
CA VAL A 337 2.40 -14.42 -2.42
C VAL A 337 3.23 -13.67 -3.46
N TRP A 338 4.08 -14.41 -4.16
CA TRP A 338 4.91 -13.89 -5.24
C TRP A 338 4.41 -14.45 -6.56
N VAL A 339 4.34 -13.61 -7.57
CA VAL A 339 4.18 -14.03 -8.96
C VAL A 339 5.51 -13.84 -9.65
N TRP A 340 6.04 -14.90 -10.24
CA TRP A 340 7.22 -14.83 -11.10
C TRP A 340 6.78 -14.99 -12.56
N GLU A 341 7.18 -14.04 -13.39
CA GLU A 341 6.84 -13.98 -14.81
C GLU A 341 8.04 -14.38 -15.68
N GLY A 342 7.93 -15.52 -16.35
CA GLY A 342 8.93 -15.99 -17.31
C GLY A 342 8.98 -15.12 -18.57
N GLN A 343 10.18 -14.91 -19.13
CA GLN A 343 10.35 -14.09 -20.33
C GLN A 343 9.56 -14.62 -21.53
N GLY A 344 9.54 -15.94 -21.69
CA GLY A 344 8.80 -16.68 -22.73
C GLY A 344 7.37 -17.07 -22.35
N ALA A 345 6.86 -16.63 -21.19
CA ALA A 345 5.48 -16.91 -20.80
C ALA A 345 4.48 -16.27 -21.77
N SER A 346 3.32 -16.91 -21.95
CA SER A 346 2.31 -16.47 -22.89
C SER A 346 1.71 -15.12 -22.47
N ARG A 347 1.24 -14.34 -23.45
CA ARG A 347 0.56 -13.06 -23.20
C ARG A 347 -0.70 -13.25 -22.36
N ALA A 348 -1.45 -14.34 -22.59
CA ALA A 348 -2.66 -14.63 -21.83
C ALA A 348 -2.34 -14.96 -20.37
N GLU A 349 -1.24 -15.68 -20.12
CA GLU A 349 -0.74 -15.94 -18.76
C GLU A 349 -0.33 -14.63 -18.07
N LYS A 350 0.46 -13.79 -18.74
CA LYS A 350 0.93 -12.48 -18.23
C LYS A 350 -0.22 -11.52 -17.94
N ALA A 351 -1.29 -11.51 -18.73
CA ALA A 351 -2.42 -10.61 -18.49
C ALA A 351 -3.28 -11.02 -17.27
N GLN A 352 -3.25 -12.29 -16.86
CA GLN A 352 -4.18 -12.84 -15.87
C GLN A 352 -3.59 -12.98 -14.46
N TRP A 353 -2.29 -12.74 -14.27
CA TRP A 353 -1.62 -13.02 -12.99
C TRP A 353 -2.29 -12.34 -11.79
N LEU A 354 -2.69 -11.06 -11.91
CA LEU A 354 -3.26 -10.31 -10.80
C LEU A 354 -4.63 -10.88 -10.40
N ARG A 355 -5.44 -11.23 -11.40
CA ARG A 355 -6.75 -11.87 -11.18
C ARG A 355 -6.60 -13.23 -10.53
N VAL A 356 -5.66 -14.04 -11.03
CA VAL A 356 -5.38 -15.39 -10.49
C VAL A 356 -4.85 -15.31 -9.07
N ALA A 357 -3.88 -14.42 -8.80
CA ALA A 357 -3.32 -14.23 -7.46
C ALA A 357 -4.37 -13.74 -6.46
N GLN A 358 -5.24 -12.79 -6.85
CA GLN A 358 -6.35 -12.36 -6.00
C GLN A 358 -7.36 -13.48 -5.76
N ALA A 359 -7.69 -14.28 -6.76
CA ALA A 359 -8.59 -15.42 -6.61
C ALA A 359 -8.00 -16.47 -5.65
N TYR A 360 -6.70 -16.75 -5.76
CA TYR A 360 -5.97 -17.63 -4.85
C TYR A 360 -6.01 -17.10 -3.40
N ILE A 361 -5.73 -15.82 -3.18
CA ILE A 361 -5.81 -15.18 -1.86
C ILE A 361 -7.22 -15.24 -1.28
N ARG A 362 -8.27 -15.04 -2.09
CA ARG A 362 -9.67 -15.20 -1.66
C ARG A 362 -9.99 -16.64 -1.26
N GLN A 363 -9.47 -17.62 -1.99
CA GLN A 363 -9.66 -19.03 -1.65
C GLN A 363 -8.96 -19.39 -0.33
N LEU A 364 -7.75 -18.87 -0.08
CA LEU A 364 -7.10 -18.95 1.23
C LEU A 364 -7.92 -18.27 2.34
N GLY A 365 -8.73 -17.27 1.98
CA GLY A 365 -9.61 -16.55 2.90
C GLY A 365 -10.79 -17.34 3.43
N GLN A 366 -11.18 -18.41 2.70
CA GLN A 366 -12.22 -19.33 3.18
C GLN A 366 -11.74 -20.16 4.37
N SER A 367 -10.43 -20.26 4.60
CA SER A 367 -9.83 -20.97 5.73
C SER A 367 -9.13 -20.06 6.76
N SER A 368 -8.94 -18.76 6.46
CA SER A 368 -8.29 -17.79 7.35
C SER A 368 -8.87 -16.39 7.16
N THR A 369 -9.29 -15.73 8.24
CA THR A 369 -9.98 -14.43 8.22
C THR A 369 -9.15 -13.26 7.66
N ASP A 370 -7.81 -13.39 7.64
CA ASP A 370 -6.90 -12.30 7.31
C ASP A 370 -6.19 -12.47 5.96
N SER A 371 -6.64 -13.39 5.09
CA SER A 371 -5.93 -13.69 3.84
C SER A 371 -5.82 -12.48 2.89
N HIS A 372 -6.82 -11.59 2.88
CA HIS A 372 -6.84 -10.40 2.04
C HIS A 372 -5.71 -9.40 2.35
N LEU A 373 -5.06 -9.56 3.51
CA LEU A 373 -3.91 -8.79 4.00
C LEU A 373 -2.57 -9.37 3.55
N ILE A 374 -2.55 -10.54 2.90
CA ILE A 374 -1.31 -11.17 2.45
C ILE A 374 -0.63 -10.26 1.42
N PRO A 375 0.65 -9.88 1.63
CA PRO A 375 1.41 -9.13 0.65
C PRO A 375 1.48 -9.88 -0.69
N LEU A 376 1.24 -9.15 -1.78
CA LEU A 376 1.29 -9.68 -3.15
C LEU A 376 2.28 -8.89 -3.97
N ALA A 377 3.23 -9.57 -4.59
CA ALA A 377 4.20 -8.94 -5.47
C ALA A 377 4.43 -9.76 -6.76
N LYS A 378 4.75 -9.07 -7.85
CA LYS A 378 5.15 -9.64 -9.15
C LYS A 378 6.61 -9.30 -9.42
N VAL A 379 7.40 -10.29 -9.85
CA VAL A 379 8.77 -10.14 -10.32
C VAL A 379 8.90 -10.71 -11.74
N ASN A 380 9.75 -10.09 -12.55
CA ASN A 380 10.01 -10.56 -13.91
C ASN A 380 11.35 -11.31 -13.93
N GLN A 381 11.44 -12.37 -14.74
CA GLN A 381 12.67 -13.15 -14.89
C GLN A 381 13.87 -12.28 -15.25
N GLY A 382 14.94 -12.39 -14.47
CA GLY A 382 16.18 -11.60 -14.63
C GLY A 382 16.15 -10.23 -13.94
N ASN A 383 15.02 -9.85 -13.35
CA ASN A 383 14.85 -8.65 -12.52
C ASN A 383 14.28 -9.01 -11.14
N GLU A 384 14.65 -10.19 -10.61
CA GLU A 384 14.16 -10.65 -9.31
C GLU A 384 14.65 -9.76 -8.17
N SER A 385 13.72 -9.29 -7.33
CA SER A 385 14.06 -8.54 -6.11
C SER A 385 14.79 -9.42 -5.09
N LYS A 386 15.56 -8.78 -4.20
CA LYS A 386 16.23 -9.50 -3.09
C LYS A 386 15.23 -10.21 -2.18
N ALA A 387 14.06 -9.60 -1.96
CA ALA A 387 12.99 -10.18 -1.16
C ALA A 387 12.43 -11.46 -1.80
N PHE A 388 12.23 -11.47 -3.12
CA PHE A 388 11.84 -12.67 -3.84
C PHE A 388 12.90 -13.77 -3.76
N GLN A 389 14.18 -13.41 -3.98
CA GLN A 389 15.29 -14.36 -3.87
C GLN A 389 15.36 -15.01 -2.48
N GLN A 390 15.10 -14.25 -1.41
CA GLN A 390 15.00 -14.79 -0.05
C GLN A 390 13.77 -15.67 0.15
N ALA A 391 12.65 -15.35 -0.49
CA ALA A 391 11.41 -16.13 -0.36
C ALA A 391 11.50 -17.50 -1.05
N ILE A 392 12.17 -17.57 -2.21
CA ILE A 392 12.27 -18.80 -3.00
C ILE A 392 13.40 -19.74 -2.55
N VAL A 393 14.44 -19.23 -1.89
CA VAL A 393 15.48 -20.10 -1.32
C VAL A 393 14.88 -20.90 -0.15
N ALA A 394 15.11 -22.22 -0.17
CA ALA A 394 14.55 -23.20 0.76
C ALA A 394 14.76 -22.82 2.22
#